data_AF-A0A3P1Z349-F1
#
_entry.id   AF-A0A3P1Z349-F1
#
_cell.length_a   1.000
_cell.length_b   1.000
_cell.length_c   1.000
_cell.angle_alpha   90.00
_cell.angle_beta   90.00
_cell.angle_gamma   90.00
#
_symmetry.space_group_name_H-M   'P 1'
#
loop_
_entity.id
_entity.type
_entity.pdbx_description
1 polymer ?
#
loop_
_entity_poly.entity_id
_entity_poly.type
_entity_poly.pdbx_seq_one_letter_code
_entity_poly.pdbx_strand_id
1 'polypeptide(L)'
;MKMQQFKIEEEKKKNPFRVPEGYMEGLTDQIMARLPERPQQKETKVVSMADKMRPWLYLAASFIGLLIIFKGISGYRVKKNDTTDPLFVKTEVPEVSLNAISDEDREFLEYLEAQYEDELFLEEIEAME
;
A
#
# COMPACT_ATOMS: atom_id res chain seq x y z
N MET A 1 16.49 -44.05 68.75
CA MET A 1 17.10 -43.11 67.79
C MET A 1 16.71 -41.69 68.19
N LYS A 2 17.68 -40.79 68.42
CA LYS A 2 17.39 -39.38 68.71
C LYS A 2 17.22 -38.65 67.38
N MET A 3 16.02 -38.19 67.07
CA MET A 3 15.77 -37.32 65.91
C MET A 3 16.38 -35.95 66.18
N GLN A 4 17.44 -35.62 65.44
CA GLN A 4 18.00 -34.28 65.43
C GLN A 4 17.04 -33.38 64.67
N GLN A 5 16.32 -32.54 65.40
CA GLN A 5 15.44 -31.50 64.86
C GLN A 5 16.33 -30.44 64.19
N PHE A 6 16.59 -30.56 62.89
CA PHE A 6 17.25 -29.50 62.12
C PHE A 6 16.33 -28.29 62.07
N LYS A 7 16.82 -27.13 62.51
CA LYS A 7 16.03 -25.92 62.70
C LYS A 7 15.78 -25.21 61.36
N ILE A 8 14.81 -25.69 60.60
CA ILE A 8 14.40 -25.15 59.27
C ILE A 8 13.91 -23.68 59.37
N GLU A 9 13.47 -23.25 60.55
CA GLU A 9 12.92 -21.90 60.74
C GLU A 9 13.94 -20.77 60.63
N GLU A 10 15.23 -21.06 60.85
CA GLU A 10 16.30 -20.07 60.77
C GLU A 10 16.74 -19.82 59.31
N GLU A 11 16.53 -20.79 58.41
CA GLU A 11 16.81 -20.65 56.98
C GLU A 11 15.71 -19.90 56.21
N LYS A 12 14.45 -19.94 56.67
CA LYS A 12 13.32 -19.25 56.00
C LYS A 12 13.44 -17.72 55.99
N LYS A 13 14.27 -17.14 56.88
CA LYS A 13 14.44 -15.69 57.00
C LYS A 13 15.47 -15.13 56.02
N LYS A 14 16.28 -15.99 55.39
CA LYS A 14 17.24 -15.59 54.36
C LYS A 14 16.53 -15.69 53.01
N ASN A 15 16.44 -14.57 52.30
CA ASN A 15 15.80 -14.51 50.98
C ASN A 15 16.52 -15.51 50.03
N PRO A 16 15.84 -16.57 49.55
CA PRO A 16 16.45 -17.59 48.70
C PRO A 16 16.80 -17.08 47.30
N PHE A 17 16.31 -15.89 46.92
CA PHE A 17 16.65 -15.20 45.68
C PHE A 17 17.77 -14.15 45.86
N ARG A 18 18.43 -14.12 47.03
CA ARG A 18 19.57 -13.22 47.26
C ARG A 18 20.79 -13.79 46.52
N VAL A 19 21.27 -13.05 45.53
CA VAL A 19 22.53 -13.38 44.85
C VAL A 19 23.71 -13.29 45.83
N PRO A 20 24.69 -14.21 45.77
CA PRO A 20 25.94 -14.08 46.50
C PRO A 20 26.68 -12.78 46.14
N GLU A 21 27.46 -12.26 47.08
CA GLU A 21 28.30 -11.09 46.84
C GLU A 21 29.28 -11.37 45.68
N GLY A 22 29.38 -10.44 44.72
CA GLY A 22 30.23 -10.58 43.53
C GLY A 22 29.67 -11.45 42.39
N TYR A 23 28.53 -12.14 42.55
CA TYR A 23 28.01 -13.04 41.50
C TYR A 23 27.65 -12.34 40.17
N MET A 24 27.19 -11.09 40.24
CA MET A 24 26.85 -10.29 39.05
C MET A 24 27.98 -9.32 38.65
N GLU A 25 29.13 -9.39 39.32
CA GLU A 25 30.28 -8.56 39.00
C GLU A 25 30.84 -8.95 37.63
N GLY A 26 30.97 -7.96 36.72
CA GLY A 26 31.45 -8.20 35.35
C GLY A 26 30.46 -8.88 34.41
N LEU A 27 29.22 -9.21 34.82
CA LEU A 27 28.20 -9.76 33.93
C LEU A 27 27.93 -8.82 32.75
N THR A 28 27.81 -7.52 33.01
CA THR A 28 27.58 -6.50 31.99
C THR A 28 28.71 -6.47 30.97
N ASP A 29 29.97 -6.50 31.42
CA ASP A 29 31.13 -6.48 30.54
C ASP A 29 31.21 -7.75 29.69
N GLN A 30 30.89 -8.91 30.28
CA GLN A 30 30.85 -10.18 29.57
C GLN A 30 29.71 -10.22 28.53
N ILE A 31 28.54 -9.63 28.83
CA ILE A 31 27.44 -9.48 27.87
C ILE A 31 27.86 -8.55 26.73
N MET A 32 28.45 -7.40 27.04
CA MET A 32 28.91 -6.43 26.05
C MET A 32 30.03 -6.98 25.15
N ALA A 33 30.94 -7.77 25.70
CA ALA A 33 32.01 -8.43 24.93
C ALA A 33 31.49 -9.52 23.99
N ARG A 34 30.34 -10.13 24.29
CA ARG A 34 29.71 -11.18 23.48
C ARG A 34 28.66 -10.66 22.52
N LEU A 35 28.20 -9.42 22.69
CA LEU A 35 27.33 -8.80 21.72
C LEU A 35 28.12 -8.67 20.41
N PRO A 36 27.57 -9.16 19.28
CA PRO A 36 28.19 -8.92 17.99
C PRO A 36 28.36 -7.41 17.84
N GLU A 37 29.48 -6.97 17.26
CA GLU A 37 29.66 -5.57 16.89
C GLU A 37 28.39 -5.16 16.14
N ARG A 38 27.59 -4.27 16.75
CA ARG A 38 26.42 -3.70 16.08
C ARG A 38 27.00 -3.20 14.77
N PRO A 39 26.53 -3.67 13.60
CA PRO A 39 27.12 -3.29 12.33
C PRO A 39 27.15 -1.77 12.38
N GLN A 40 28.36 -1.20 12.50
CA GLN A 40 28.61 0.24 12.56
C GLN A 40 27.66 0.80 11.54
N GLN A 41 26.60 1.44 12.04
CA GLN A 41 25.37 1.70 11.30
C GLN A 41 25.83 2.40 10.04
N LYS A 42 25.96 1.63 8.94
CA LYS A 42 26.72 2.04 7.75
C LYS A 42 26.19 3.40 7.47
N GLU A 43 27.03 4.43 7.70
CA GLU A 43 26.60 5.82 7.80
C GLU A 43 25.54 5.97 6.76
N THR A 44 24.28 6.11 7.21
CA THR A 44 23.13 5.99 6.32
C THR A 44 23.43 7.01 5.25
N LYS A 45 23.89 6.55 4.08
CA LYS A 45 24.34 7.41 3.00
C LYS A 45 23.07 8.16 2.71
N VAL A 46 22.96 9.38 3.24
CA VAL A 46 21.74 10.16 3.18
C VAL A 46 21.53 10.29 1.70
N VAL A 47 20.59 9.51 1.19
CA VAL A 47 20.30 9.49 -0.23
C VAL A 47 19.70 10.86 -0.41
N SER A 48 20.53 11.79 -0.88
CA SER A 48 20.16 13.16 -1.09
C SER A 48 18.88 13.13 -1.90
N MET A 49 17.86 13.88 -1.48
CA MET A 49 16.54 13.82 -2.13
C MET A 49 16.65 14.01 -3.66
N ALA A 50 17.70 14.70 -4.12
CA ALA A 50 18.10 14.82 -5.51
C ALA A 50 18.27 13.47 -6.24
N ASP A 51 18.82 12.44 -5.60
CA ASP A 51 19.02 11.11 -6.19
C ASP A 51 17.70 10.38 -6.49
N LYS A 52 16.64 10.69 -5.72
CA LYS A 52 15.28 10.19 -5.98
C LYS A 52 14.59 10.93 -7.14
N MET A 53 15.02 12.16 -7.46
CA MET A 53 14.44 12.96 -8.54
C MET A 53 15.08 12.70 -9.90
N ARG A 54 16.31 12.16 -9.95
CA ARG A 54 16.99 11.75 -11.20
C ARG A 54 16.12 10.86 -12.11
N PRO A 55 15.50 9.77 -11.63
CA PRO A 55 14.63 8.93 -12.48
C PRO A 55 13.40 9.68 -13.01
N TRP A 56 12.82 10.59 -12.23
CA TRP A 56 11.64 11.35 -12.65
C TRP A 56 11.98 12.41 -13.71
N LEU A 57 13.19 12.97 -13.67
CA LEU A 57 13.69 13.89 -14.69
C LEU A 57 13.79 13.21 -16.07
N TYR A 58 14.26 11.97 -16.14
CA TYR A 58 14.30 11.20 -17.40
C TYR A 58 12.90 10.91 -17.94
N LEU A 59 11.94 10.66 -17.04
CA LEU A 59 10.54 10.46 -17.42
C LEU A 59 9.97 11.75 -18.01
N ALA A 60 10.15 12.89 -17.34
CA ALA A 60 9.71 14.20 -17.83
C ALA A 60 10.32 14.55 -19.20
N ALA A 61 11.62 14.30 -19.39
CA ALA A 61 12.29 14.54 -20.67
C ALA A 61 11.70 13.67 -21.80
N SER A 62 11.35 12.42 -21.52
CA SER A 62 10.71 11.52 -22.47
C SER A 62 9.33 12.03 -22.90
N PHE A 63 8.51 12.49 -21.95
CA PHE A 63 7.22 13.10 -22.26
C PHE A 63 7.36 14.38 -23.09
N ILE A 64 8.29 15.28 -22.72
CA ILE A 64 8.54 16.51 -23.48
C ILE A 64 9.02 16.18 -24.90
N GLY A 65 9.93 15.22 -25.07
CA GLY A 65 10.40 14.77 -26.37
C GLY A 65 9.27 14.23 -27.25
N LEU A 66 8.42 13.36 -26.69
CA LEU A 66 7.24 12.83 -27.39
C LEU A 66 6.23 13.93 -27.74
N LEU A 67 5.99 14.89 -26.84
CA LEU A 67 5.09 16.02 -27.10
C LEU A 67 5.63 16.94 -28.19
N ILE A 68 6.93 17.19 -28.24
CA ILE A 68 7.57 18.00 -29.30
C ILE A 68 7.46 17.27 -30.64
N ILE A 69 7.73 15.97 -30.68
CA ILE A 69 7.59 15.16 -31.90
C ILE A 69 6.13 15.12 -32.36
N PHE A 70 5.20 14.89 -31.44
CA PHE A 70 3.75 14.89 -31.71
C PHE A 70 3.27 16.25 -32.22
N LYS A 71 3.68 17.35 -31.58
CA LYS A 71 3.33 18.72 -32.01
C LYS A 71 4.01 19.11 -33.31
N GLY A 72 5.24 18.67 -33.53
CA GLY A 72 5.98 18.86 -34.76
C GLY A 72 5.28 18.21 -35.95
N ILE A 73 4.87 16.94 -35.84
CA ILE A 73 4.20 16.21 -36.93
C ILE A 73 2.73 16.63 -37.08
N SER A 74 2.02 16.86 -35.97
CA SER A 74 0.62 17.32 -35.97
C SER A 74 0.48 18.73 -36.55
N GLY A 75 1.43 19.63 -36.25
CA GLY A 75 1.44 21.01 -36.78
C GLY A 75 1.58 21.11 -38.31
N TYR A 76 2.20 20.13 -38.98
CA TYR A 76 2.22 20.07 -40.45
C TYR A 76 0.93 19.49 -41.05
N ARG A 77 0.07 18.84 -40.25
CA ARG A 77 -1.16 18.16 -40.70
C ARG A 77 -2.44 18.83 -40.21
N VAL A 78 -2.39 19.89 -39.41
CA VAL A 78 -3.58 20.61 -38.92
C VAL A 78 -3.69 21.97 -39.61
N LYS A 79 -4.16 21.91 -40.86
CA LYS A 79 -5.01 22.95 -41.44
C LYS A 79 -6.21 22.27 -42.07
N LYS A 80 -7.13 21.80 -41.22
CA LYS A 80 -8.53 21.57 -41.58
C LYS A 80 -9.36 22.42 -40.64
N ASN A 81 -9.96 23.44 -41.23
CA ASN A 81 -10.95 24.28 -40.59
C ASN A 81 -12.26 23.50 -40.69
N ASP A 82 -12.53 22.60 -39.76
CA ASP A 82 -13.84 21.98 -39.65
C ASP A 82 -14.34 22.19 -38.23
N THR A 83 -15.10 23.27 -38.11
CA THR A 83 -16.07 23.52 -37.06
C THR A 83 -17.07 22.35 -37.06
N THR A 84 -16.89 21.35 -36.21
CA THR A 84 -17.94 20.34 -35.97
C THR A 84 -17.89 19.89 -34.51
N ASP A 85 -18.86 20.40 -33.76
CA ASP A 85 -19.66 19.80 -32.68
C ASP A 85 -19.01 18.89 -31.61
N PRO A 86 -19.42 19.06 -30.33
CA PRO A 86 -18.90 18.27 -29.24
C PRO A 86 -19.25 16.79 -29.45
N LEU A 87 -18.25 15.93 -29.28
CA LEU A 87 -18.39 14.47 -29.29
C LEU A 87 -19.27 14.04 -28.11
N PHE A 88 -20.59 13.99 -28.35
CA PHE A 88 -21.46 13.13 -27.58
C PHE A 88 -20.97 11.69 -27.77
N VAL A 89 -20.66 11.01 -26.68
CA VAL A 89 -20.48 9.56 -26.69
C VAL A 89 -21.83 8.98 -27.06
N LYS A 90 -21.99 8.65 -28.34
CA LYS A 90 -23.13 7.87 -28.79
C LYS A 90 -22.92 6.46 -28.23
N THR A 91 -23.58 6.17 -27.13
CA THR A 91 -23.81 4.81 -26.65
C THR A 91 -24.79 4.14 -27.62
N GLU A 92 -24.39 3.99 -28.87
CA GLU A 92 -25.05 3.06 -29.78
C GLU A 92 -24.47 1.70 -29.43
N VAL A 93 -25.11 1.02 -28.47
CA VAL A 93 -24.98 -0.42 -28.39
C VAL A 93 -25.57 -0.92 -29.71
N PRO A 94 -24.80 -1.58 -30.59
CA PRO A 94 -25.35 -2.12 -31.82
C PRO A 94 -26.51 -3.05 -31.42
N GLU A 95 -27.68 -2.92 -32.03
CA GLU A 95 -28.78 -3.87 -31.75
C GLU A 95 -28.36 -5.32 -32.04
N VAL A 96 -27.37 -5.50 -32.94
CA VAL A 96 -26.69 -6.78 -33.20
C VAL A 96 -26.00 -7.34 -31.96
N SER A 97 -25.42 -6.48 -31.11
CA SER A 97 -24.78 -6.88 -29.87
C SER A 97 -25.80 -7.24 -28.79
N LEU A 98 -26.97 -6.59 -28.74
CA LEU A 98 -28.08 -6.99 -27.87
C LEU A 98 -28.72 -8.32 -28.29
N ASN A 99 -28.78 -8.57 -29.60
CA ASN A 99 -29.29 -9.83 -30.16
C ASN A 99 -28.26 -10.98 -30.10
N ALA A 100 -26.99 -10.68 -29.79
CA ALA A 100 -25.92 -11.66 -29.59
C ALA A 100 -25.72 -12.03 -28.11
N ILE A 101 -26.48 -11.42 -27.20
CA ILE A 101 -26.56 -11.80 -25.79
C ILE A 101 -27.26 -13.16 -25.72
N SER A 102 -26.61 -14.13 -25.07
CA SER A 102 -27.20 -15.46 -24.83
C SER A 102 -28.48 -15.30 -23.99
N ASP A 103 -29.49 -16.17 -24.17
CA ASP A 103 -30.74 -16.07 -23.39
C ASP A 103 -30.49 -16.07 -21.86
N GLU A 104 -29.42 -16.74 -21.43
CA GLU A 104 -28.97 -16.81 -20.02
C GLU A 104 -28.40 -15.47 -19.50
N ASP A 105 -27.71 -14.71 -20.36
CA ASP A 105 -27.19 -13.40 -20.00
C ASP A 105 -28.32 -12.36 -19.87
N ARG A 106 -29.43 -12.54 -20.59
CA ARG A 106 -30.60 -11.66 -20.51
C ARG A 106 -31.30 -11.78 -19.15
N GLU A 107 -31.51 -13.01 -18.67
CA GLU A 107 -32.10 -13.26 -17.35
C GLU A 107 -31.22 -12.71 -16.23
N PHE A 108 -29.89 -12.84 -16.39
CA PHE A 108 -28.93 -12.24 -15.46
C PHE A 108 -28.99 -10.70 -15.45
N LEU A 109 -29.11 -10.07 -16.61
CA LEU A 109 -29.26 -8.61 -16.72
C LEU A 109 -30.57 -8.12 -16.12
N GLU A 110 -31.69 -8.82 -16.34
CA GLU A 110 -33.00 -8.51 -15.76
C GLU A 110 -32.99 -8.63 -14.24
N TYR A 111 -32.28 -9.62 -13.69
CA TYR A 111 -32.09 -9.75 -12.25
C TYR A 111 -31.30 -8.58 -11.64
N LEU A 112 -30.22 -8.16 -12.31
CA LEU A 112 -29.45 -7.00 -11.87
C LEU A 112 -30.28 -5.72 -11.97
N GLU A 113 -31.03 -5.54 -13.06
CA GLU A 113 -31.91 -4.40 -13.23
C GLU A 113 -32.94 -4.32 -12.11
N ALA A 114 -33.68 -5.40 -11.83
CA ALA A 114 -34.66 -5.44 -10.75
C ALA A 114 -34.04 -5.19 -9.35
N GLN A 115 -32.76 -5.53 -9.14
CA GLN A 115 -32.08 -5.28 -7.87
C GLN A 115 -31.67 -3.81 -7.68
N TYR A 116 -31.31 -3.10 -8.75
CA TYR A 116 -30.80 -1.73 -8.70
C TYR A 116 -31.80 -0.67 -9.19
N GLU A 117 -32.92 -1.07 -9.80
CA GLU A 117 -33.97 -0.18 -10.30
C GLU A 117 -34.46 0.77 -9.19
N ASP A 118 -34.82 0.21 -8.03
CA ASP A 118 -35.29 0.99 -6.89
C ASP A 118 -34.21 1.95 -6.32
N GLU A 119 -32.94 1.54 -6.28
CA GLU A 119 -31.84 2.41 -5.80
C GLU A 119 -31.58 3.57 -6.76
N LEU A 120 -31.57 3.32 -8.07
CA LEU A 120 -31.39 4.38 -9.07
C LEU A 120 -32.54 5.40 -9.04
N PHE A 121 -33.79 4.93 -8.93
CA PHE A 121 -34.94 5.84 -8.84
C PHE A 121 -34.91 6.70 -7.57
N LEU A 122 -34.46 6.13 -6.44
CA LEU A 122 -34.34 6.89 -5.20
C LEU A 122 -33.20 7.92 -5.26
N GLU A 123 -32.04 7.58 -5.84
CA GLU A 123 -30.92 8.52 -6.05
C GLU A 123 -31.30 9.68 -6.98
N GLU A 124 -32.04 9.40 -8.06
CA GLU A 124 -32.48 10.45 -9.00
C GLU A 124 -33.51 11.40 -8.37
N ILE A 125 -34.39 10.90 -7.50
CA ILE A 125 -35.33 11.76 -6.75
C ILE A 125 -34.58 12.62 -5.72
N GLU A 126 -33.60 12.05 -5.01
CA GLU A 126 -32.77 12.79 -4.03
C GLU A 126 -31.88 13.84 -4.71
N ALA A 127 -31.36 13.56 -5.92
CA ALA A 127 -30.56 14.52 -6.69
C ALA A 127 -31.37 15.70 -7.25
N MET A 128 -32.71 15.60 -7.27
CA MET A 128 -33.62 16.66 -7.73
C MET A 128 -34.18 17.55 -6.60
N GLU A 129 -33.90 17.25 -5.33
CA GLU A 129 -34.24 18.08 -4.15
C GLU A 129 -33.07 19.01 -3.75
#